data_AF-A0A8J8AYV4-F1
#
_entry.id   AF-A0A8J8AYV4-F1
#
_cell.length_a   1.000
_cell.length_b   1.000
_cell.length_c   1.000
_cell.angle_alpha   90.00
_cell.angle_beta   90.00
_cell.angle_gamma   90.00
#
_symmetry.space_group_name_H-M   'P 1'
#
loop_
_entity.id
_entity.type
_entity.pdbx_description
1 polymer ?
#
loop_
_entity_poly.entity_id
_entity_poly.type
_entity_poly.pdbx_seq_one_letter_code
_entity_poly.pdbx_strand_id
1 'polypeptide(L)'
;MPPPERPLIVFVHGWGATSTRSYGGLPDAVLAQIRAGRIDADIAHLWLGRYVSFRDEVRMDDLARGFDAALAELLAEAGPGRRVACIAHSTGGVVVREWLARYYPTPADRARCALGHLVMLAPPNAGSALAQLGQSRLAGLRAWFGGVEPGRCLLDWLELGSDASYRLAHGWITGPHAAGDGPPFQFVLCGDAIDRRLYDHVNAYTGEIGSDGVVRLAAAHLDAHYLQLRQPPAADAASARTQRAVALQEQARHRSQGAAFRILPRVAHSGSAMGIMASVVPPGDDHPTVAALLRCLAVRDTVAYAELARAFAAENAVHQAPELRLEIQRVPVLRDREFIHDPHSMLVLRLFDDTGLPVEDVDVLLTGAGSPDRLPRGFMTDRQGNRLAPNVVTFYLNHAVLGGAPPVPRPDGSLARAAAAARRPYGLLVRPRAGGRFVEYRAASTAASFDLLDALAPNQTTWIDIVLHRVVRRGVFRLARPGAAPADFRRVAPGEAID
;
A
#
# COMPACT_ATOMS: atom_id res chain seq x y z
N MET A 1 11.93 -0.11 -40.61
CA MET A 1 11.82 -1.19 -39.61
C MET A 1 10.60 -2.02 -39.95
N PRO A 2 10.66 -3.36 -39.87
CA PRO A 2 9.43 -4.15 -39.88
C PRO A 2 8.50 -3.65 -38.77
N PRO A 3 7.16 -3.71 -38.95
CA PRO A 3 6.23 -3.37 -37.88
C PRO A 3 6.57 -4.26 -36.66
N PRO A 4 6.55 -3.71 -35.43
CA PRO A 4 6.73 -4.53 -34.25
C PRO A 4 5.67 -5.63 -34.25
N GLU A 5 6.10 -6.88 -34.08
CA GLU A 5 5.20 -8.03 -33.99
C GLU A 5 4.21 -7.83 -32.84
N ARG A 6 2.98 -8.35 -33.03
CA ARG A 6 1.88 -8.18 -32.08
C ARG A 6 2.29 -8.58 -30.66
N PRO A 7 1.92 -7.80 -29.63
CA PRO A 7 2.28 -8.11 -28.26
C PRO A 7 1.63 -9.42 -27.79
N LEU A 8 2.29 -10.12 -26.86
CA LEU A 8 1.78 -11.30 -26.15
C LEU A 8 1.09 -10.89 -24.85
N ILE A 9 -0.08 -11.45 -24.57
CA ILE A 9 -0.77 -11.20 -23.29
C ILE A 9 -0.48 -12.33 -22.29
N VAL A 10 -0.06 -11.95 -21.09
CA VAL A 10 0.38 -12.86 -20.02
C VAL A 10 -0.45 -12.63 -18.77
N PHE A 11 -1.25 -13.61 -18.37
CA PHE A 11 -1.96 -13.54 -17.10
C PHE A 11 -1.07 -14.03 -15.97
N VAL A 12 -0.86 -13.23 -14.92
CA VAL A 12 -0.08 -13.55 -13.70
C VAL A 12 -1.03 -13.64 -12.50
N HIS A 13 -1.25 -14.83 -11.97
CA HIS A 13 -2.17 -15.01 -10.83
C HIS A 13 -1.57 -14.51 -9.51
N GLY A 14 -2.45 -14.24 -8.54
CA GLY A 14 -2.08 -13.99 -7.15
C GLY A 14 -1.78 -15.26 -6.35
N TRP A 15 -1.14 -15.10 -5.20
CA TRP A 15 -0.75 -16.20 -4.32
C TRP A 15 -1.98 -17.05 -3.91
N GLY A 16 -1.80 -18.37 -3.79
CA GLY A 16 -2.85 -19.31 -3.37
C GLY A 16 -3.70 -19.89 -4.50
N ALA A 17 -3.52 -19.45 -5.75
CA ALA A 17 -4.19 -20.08 -6.89
C ALA A 17 -3.60 -21.47 -7.18
N THR A 18 -4.42 -22.52 -7.03
CA THR A 18 -4.06 -23.92 -7.31
C THR A 18 -4.50 -24.38 -8.71
N SER A 19 -5.19 -23.52 -9.45
CA SER A 19 -5.78 -23.82 -10.76
C SER A 19 -5.97 -22.55 -11.57
N THR A 20 -5.87 -22.66 -12.90
CA THR A 20 -6.24 -21.61 -13.87
C THR A 20 -7.71 -21.20 -13.77
N ARG A 21 -8.57 -22.02 -13.15
CA ARG A 21 -9.95 -21.65 -12.79
C ARG A 21 -10.03 -20.39 -11.93
N SER A 22 -8.96 -20.05 -11.21
CA SER A 22 -8.88 -18.83 -10.40
C SER A 22 -9.02 -17.53 -11.21
N TYR A 23 -8.72 -17.55 -12.51
CA TYR A 23 -8.94 -16.42 -13.40
C TYR A 23 -10.42 -16.22 -13.81
N GLY A 24 -11.29 -17.20 -13.53
CA GLY A 24 -12.69 -17.18 -13.97
C GLY A 24 -12.82 -16.95 -15.48
N GLY A 25 -13.83 -16.16 -15.88
CA GLY A 25 -14.11 -15.87 -17.29
C GLY A 25 -13.29 -14.74 -17.91
N LEU A 26 -12.38 -14.10 -17.17
CA LEU A 26 -11.61 -12.96 -17.69
C LEU A 26 -10.70 -13.31 -18.89
N PRO A 27 -9.94 -14.43 -18.90
CA PRO A 27 -9.13 -14.79 -20.06
C PRO A 27 -9.97 -15.02 -21.32
N ASP A 28 -11.11 -15.69 -21.18
CA ASP A 28 -12.04 -15.97 -22.28
C ASP A 28 -12.69 -14.69 -22.81
N ALA A 29 -13.00 -13.74 -21.93
CA ALA A 29 -13.47 -12.42 -22.32
C ALA A 29 -12.40 -11.68 -23.14
N VAL A 30 -11.14 -11.64 -22.67
CA VAL A 30 -10.03 -11.02 -23.42
C VAL A 30 -9.83 -11.69 -24.79
N LEU A 31 -9.91 -13.02 -24.86
CA LEU A 31 -9.88 -13.77 -26.12
C LEU A 31 -11.03 -13.36 -27.06
N ALA A 32 -12.24 -13.17 -26.53
CA ALA A 32 -13.38 -12.68 -27.32
C ALA A 32 -13.13 -11.27 -27.86
N GLN A 33 -12.51 -10.37 -27.07
CA GLN A 33 -12.16 -9.01 -27.52
C GLN A 33 -11.15 -9.02 -28.67
N ILE A 34 -10.16 -9.91 -28.61
CA ILE A 34 -9.15 -10.07 -29.66
C ILE A 34 -9.78 -10.60 -30.95
N ARG A 35 -10.64 -11.64 -30.84
CA ARG A 35 -11.39 -12.17 -31.99
C ARG A 35 -12.32 -11.13 -32.62
N ALA A 36 -12.85 -10.20 -31.83
CA ALA A 36 -13.65 -9.08 -32.30
C ALA A 36 -12.83 -7.93 -32.91
N GLY A 37 -11.50 -8.04 -32.97
CA GLY A 37 -10.61 -7.00 -33.52
C GLY A 37 -10.48 -5.75 -32.65
N ARG A 38 -10.92 -5.80 -31.38
CA ARG A 38 -10.84 -4.66 -30.44
C ARG A 38 -9.47 -4.52 -29.78
N ILE A 39 -8.65 -5.56 -29.84
CA ILE A 39 -7.25 -5.57 -29.41
C ILE A 39 -6.43 -6.16 -30.55
N ASP A 40 -5.43 -5.43 -31.03
CA ASP A 40 -4.43 -5.96 -31.98
C ASP A 40 -3.28 -6.59 -31.18
N ALA A 41 -3.45 -7.86 -30.86
CA ALA A 41 -2.49 -8.70 -30.13
C ALA A 41 -2.58 -10.13 -30.65
N ASP A 42 -1.47 -10.87 -30.59
CA ASP A 42 -1.54 -12.32 -30.73
C ASP A 42 -1.74 -12.91 -29.34
N ILE A 43 -2.59 -13.93 -29.25
CA ILE A 43 -2.72 -14.69 -28.02
C ILE A 43 -1.71 -15.82 -28.08
N ALA A 44 -0.57 -15.63 -27.45
CA ALA A 44 0.08 -16.77 -26.82
C ALA A 44 -0.50 -16.90 -25.41
N HIS A 45 -0.92 -18.10 -25.06
CA HIS A 45 -1.22 -18.39 -23.66
C HIS A 45 0.11 -18.58 -22.95
N LEU A 46 0.55 -17.63 -22.13
CA LEU A 46 1.48 -17.99 -21.06
C LEU A 46 0.72 -18.71 -19.99
N TRP A 47 1.25 -19.86 -19.66
CA TRP A 47 0.78 -20.65 -18.56
C TRP A 47 1.63 -20.23 -17.37
N LEU A 48 1.06 -19.56 -16.37
CA LEU A 48 1.65 -19.67 -15.03
C LEU A 48 1.25 -21.03 -14.46
N GLY A 49 2.01 -22.03 -14.90
CA GLY A 49 2.04 -23.34 -14.31
C GLY A 49 2.74 -23.25 -12.96
N ARG A 50 1.96 -23.53 -11.90
CA ARG A 50 2.42 -23.92 -10.56
C ARG A 50 3.20 -22.85 -9.80
N TYR A 51 2.50 -21.95 -9.13
CA TYR A 51 2.99 -21.54 -7.81
C TYR A 51 3.08 -22.80 -6.93
N VAL A 52 4.30 -23.29 -6.73
CA VAL A 52 4.62 -24.18 -5.61
C VAL A 52 5.27 -23.29 -4.55
N SER A 53 4.49 -22.51 -3.82
CA SER A 53 5.01 -21.83 -2.62
C SER A 53 3.99 -21.80 -1.48
N PHE A 54 3.55 -22.99 -1.10
CA PHE A 54 3.01 -23.31 0.23
C PHE A 54 4.15 -23.63 1.21
N ARG A 55 5.30 -23.01 0.97
CA ARG A 55 6.60 -23.34 1.56
C ARG A 55 7.11 -22.07 2.21
N ASP A 56 7.37 -22.14 3.51
CA ASP A 56 7.71 -20.98 4.34
C ASP A 56 9.00 -20.28 3.90
N GLU A 57 9.90 -21.01 3.23
CA GLU A 57 11.19 -20.51 2.78
C GLU A 57 11.13 -19.58 1.56
N VAL A 58 10.06 -19.62 0.76
CA VAL A 58 9.98 -18.87 -0.50
C VAL A 58 9.70 -17.39 -0.22
N ARG A 59 10.55 -16.51 -0.76
CA ARG A 59 10.43 -15.05 -0.62
C ARG A 59 9.94 -14.40 -1.91
N MET A 60 9.48 -13.15 -1.81
CA MET A 60 9.06 -12.35 -2.97
C MET A 60 10.19 -12.23 -4.01
N ASP A 61 11.44 -12.11 -3.55
CA ASP A 61 12.64 -12.10 -4.39
C ASP A 61 12.82 -13.38 -5.22
N ASP A 62 12.50 -14.54 -4.63
CA ASP A 62 12.62 -15.83 -5.32
C ASP A 62 11.53 -15.97 -6.38
N LEU A 63 10.32 -15.45 -6.09
CA LEU A 63 9.22 -15.39 -7.06
C LEU A 63 9.58 -14.51 -8.25
N ALA A 64 10.22 -13.35 -8.03
CA ALA A 64 10.69 -12.48 -9.11
C ALA A 64 11.74 -13.17 -10.00
N ARG A 65 12.63 -14.00 -9.43
CA ARG A 65 13.59 -14.81 -10.20
C ARG A 65 12.90 -15.92 -10.99
N GLY A 66 11.93 -16.60 -10.39
CA GLY A 66 11.12 -17.60 -11.07
C GLY A 66 10.33 -17.02 -12.24
N PHE A 67 9.77 -15.81 -12.06
CA PHE A 67 9.11 -15.08 -13.12
C PHE A 67 10.05 -14.73 -14.27
N ASP A 68 11.27 -14.26 -13.98
CA ASP A 68 12.29 -13.96 -15.00
C ASP A 68 12.61 -15.17 -15.88
N ALA A 69 12.87 -16.33 -15.25
CA ALA A 69 13.18 -17.56 -15.96
C ALA A 69 12.02 -18.02 -16.85
N ALA A 70 10.80 -18.05 -16.33
CA ALA A 70 9.61 -18.46 -17.08
C ALA A 70 9.30 -17.50 -18.25
N LEU A 71 9.50 -16.19 -18.06
CA LEU A 71 9.30 -15.21 -19.12
C LEU A 71 10.35 -15.34 -20.22
N ALA A 72 11.60 -15.63 -19.86
CA ALA A 72 12.69 -15.83 -20.81
C ALA A 72 12.44 -17.07 -21.70
N GLU A 73 12.02 -18.19 -21.12
CA GLU A 73 11.65 -19.41 -21.86
C GLU A 73 10.56 -19.13 -22.88
N LEU A 74 9.49 -18.44 -22.46
CA LEU A 74 8.45 -18.03 -23.39
C LEU A 74 8.99 -17.16 -24.53
N LEU A 75 9.73 -16.09 -24.20
CA LEU A 75 10.20 -15.15 -25.21
C LEU A 75 11.11 -15.85 -26.23
N ALA A 76 11.87 -16.87 -25.79
CA ALA A 76 12.65 -17.70 -26.69
C ALA A 76 11.77 -18.53 -27.64
N GLU A 77 10.66 -19.10 -27.16
CA GLU A 77 9.70 -19.83 -28.00
C GLU A 77 8.94 -18.93 -28.98
N ALA A 78 8.58 -17.72 -28.55
CA ALA A 78 7.78 -16.79 -29.34
C ALA A 78 8.56 -16.04 -30.43
N GLY A 79 9.90 -16.07 -30.36
CA GLY A 79 10.81 -15.44 -31.32
C GLY A 79 11.31 -14.05 -30.91
N PRO A 80 12.37 -13.55 -31.58
CA PRO A 80 13.02 -12.29 -31.22
C PRO A 80 12.12 -11.07 -31.48
N GLY A 81 12.16 -10.07 -30.59
CA GLY A 81 11.48 -8.80 -30.77
C GLY A 81 10.03 -8.72 -30.28
N ARG A 82 9.48 -9.83 -29.74
CA ARG A 82 8.14 -9.85 -29.13
C ARG A 82 8.07 -8.95 -27.89
N ARG A 83 6.98 -8.19 -27.80
CA ARG A 83 6.61 -7.41 -26.60
C ARG A 83 5.57 -8.16 -25.78
N VAL A 84 5.54 -7.89 -24.48
CA VAL A 84 4.67 -8.58 -23.52
C VAL A 84 3.76 -7.59 -22.79
N ALA A 85 2.50 -7.93 -22.60
CA ALA A 85 1.55 -7.24 -21.74
C ALA A 85 1.12 -8.19 -20.61
N CYS A 86 1.49 -7.89 -19.38
CA CYS A 86 1.09 -8.65 -18.21
C CYS A 86 -0.24 -8.14 -17.64
N ILE A 87 -1.19 -9.05 -17.40
CA ILE A 87 -2.40 -8.83 -16.60
C ILE A 87 -2.20 -9.60 -15.30
N ALA A 88 -1.92 -8.90 -14.21
CA ALA A 88 -1.47 -9.51 -12.97
C ALA A 88 -2.46 -9.29 -11.82
N HIS A 89 -2.93 -10.34 -11.16
CA HIS A 89 -3.87 -10.23 -10.04
C HIS A 89 -3.18 -10.31 -8.69
N SER A 90 -3.64 -9.51 -7.73
CA SER A 90 -3.19 -9.53 -6.33
C SER A 90 -1.66 -9.53 -6.25
N THR A 91 -1.05 -10.44 -5.48
CA THR A 91 0.42 -10.54 -5.34
C THR A 91 1.17 -10.76 -6.65
N GLY A 92 0.51 -11.24 -7.71
CA GLY A 92 1.12 -11.36 -9.04
C GLY A 92 1.61 -10.01 -9.56
N GLY A 93 0.86 -8.93 -9.31
CA GLY A 93 1.28 -7.57 -9.67
C GLY A 93 2.54 -7.13 -8.93
N VAL A 94 2.63 -7.49 -7.65
CA VAL A 94 3.83 -7.23 -6.82
C VAL A 94 5.04 -7.99 -7.36
N VAL A 95 4.89 -9.26 -7.74
CA VAL A 95 6.00 -10.05 -8.30
C VAL A 95 6.57 -9.43 -9.57
N VAL A 96 5.71 -8.97 -10.48
CA VAL A 96 6.19 -8.31 -11.71
C VAL A 96 6.88 -6.98 -11.38
N ARG A 97 6.41 -6.24 -10.37
CA ARG A 97 7.07 -5.01 -9.90
C ARG A 97 8.44 -5.27 -9.28
N GLU A 98 8.56 -6.30 -8.44
CA GLU A 98 9.82 -6.72 -7.82
C GLU A 98 10.81 -7.19 -8.90
N TRP A 99 10.32 -7.92 -9.90
CA TRP A 99 11.10 -8.27 -11.09
C TRP A 99 11.59 -7.04 -11.85
N LEU A 100 10.71 -6.05 -12.12
CA LEU A 100 11.12 -4.79 -12.75
C LEU A 100 12.17 -4.04 -11.94
N ALA A 101 12.00 -3.94 -10.62
CA ALA A 101 12.95 -3.26 -9.75
C ALA A 101 14.32 -3.97 -9.71
N ARG A 102 14.31 -5.31 -9.78
CA ARG A 102 15.52 -6.14 -9.73
C ARG A 102 16.31 -6.16 -11.03
N TYR A 103 15.63 -6.37 -12.15
CA TYR A 103 16.28 -6.63 -13.45
C TYR A 103 16.27 -5.41 -14.38
N TYR A 104 15.37 -4.45 -14.12
CA TYR A 104 15.23 -3.24 -14.93
C TYR A 104 15.20 -1.95 -14.07
N PRO A 105 16.21 -1.73 -13.19
CA PRO A 105 16.21 -0.61 -12.25
C PRO A 105 16.38 0.76 -12.93
N THR A 106 17.09 0.84 -14.06
CA THR A 106 17.37 2.12 -14.73
C THR A 106 16.47 2.36 -15.95
N PRO A 107 16.33 3.62 -16.42
CA PRO A 107 15.63 3.90 -17.68
C PRO A 107 16.22 3.15 -18.88
N ALA A 108 17.55 3.01 -18.95
CA ALA A 108 18.23 2.28 -20.01
C ALA A 108 17.93 0.77 -19.97
N ASP A 109 17.78 0.20 -18.78
CA ASP A 109 17.33 -1.19 -18.64
C ASP A 109 15.88 -1.32 -19.10
N ARG A 110 14.99 -0.43 -18.66
CA ARG A 110 13.57 -0.44 -19.01
C ARG A 110 13.33 -0.36 -20.51
N ALA A 111 14.13 0.42 -21.24
CA ALA A 111 14.08 0.49 -22.70
C ALA A 111 14.38 -0.87 -23.38
N ARG A 112 15.14 -1.75 -22.72
CA ARG A 112 15.44 -3.12 -23.19
C ARG A 112 14.43 -4.16 -22.70
N CYS A 113 13.53 -3.78 -21.80
CA CYS A 113 12.54 -4.68 -21.25
C CYS A 113 11.48 -5.07 -22.30
N ALA A 114 11.23 -6.37 -22.45
CA ALA A 114 10.18 -6.85 -23.35
C ALA A 114 8.77 -6.42 -22.89
N LEU A 115 8.60 -6.13 -21.60
CA LEU A 115 7.32 -5.70 -21.03
C LEU A 115 6.90 -4.32 -21.59
N GLY A 116 5.76 -4.29 -22.26
CA GLY A 116 5.07 -3.08 -22.71
C GLY A 116 4.06 -2.57 -21.69
N HIS A 117 3.30 -3.49 -21.07
CA HIS A 117 2.19 -3.15 -20.18
C HIS A 117 2.18 -4.06 -18.96
N LEU A 118 1.88 -3.49 -17.80
CA LEU A 118 1.56 -4.20 -16.57
C LEU A 118 0.21 -3.68 -16.06
N VAL A 119 -0.86 -4.43 -16.31
CA VAL A 119 -2.20 -4.14 -15.79
C VAL A 119 -2.38 -4.96 -14.51
N MET A 120 -2.33 -4.30 -13.36
CA MET A 120 -2.50 -4.94 -12.07
C MET A 120 -3.97 -4.89 -11.62
N LEU A 121 -4.51 -6.03 -11.24
CA LEU A 121 -5.87 -6.22 -10.73
C LEU A 121 -5.78 -6.41 -9.21
N ALA A 122 -6.14 -5.37 -8.45
CA ALA A 122 -6.10 -5.34 -6.99
C ALA A 122 -4.76 -5.77 -6.35
N PRO A 123 -3.60 -5.22 -6.76
CA PRO A 123 -2.30 -5.59 -6.19
C PRO A 123 -2.14 -5.07 -4.75
N PRO A 124 -1.60 -5.84 -3.78
CA PRO A 124 -1.25 -5.33 -2.46
C PRO A 124 0.12 -4.61 -2.48
N ASN A 125 0.22 -3.51 -3.23
CA ASN A 125 1.49 -2.80 -3.47
C ASN A 125 2.18 -2.27 -2.20
N ALA A 126 1.40 -1.90 -1.17
CA ALA A 126 1.86 -1.52 0.16
C ALA A 126 1.38 -2.49 1.25
N GLY A 127 1.15 -3.75 0.89
CA GLY A 127 0.69 -4.82 1.77
C GLY A 127 -0.84 -4.97 1.86
N SER A 128 -1.30 -5.79 2.79
CA SER A 128 -2.71 -6.07 3.08
C SER A 128 -2.94 -6.22 4.58
N ALA A 129 -4.03 -5.64 5.08
CA ALA A 129 -4.46 -5.75 6.47
C ALA A 129 -4.72 -7.20 6.91
N LEU A 130 -5.03 -8.10 5.98
CA LEU A 130 -5.32 -9.50 6.28
C LEU A 130 -4.04 -10.32 6.59
N ALA A 131 -2.86 -9.83 6.23
CA ALA A 131 -1.60 -10.54 6.46
C ALA A 131 -1.25 -10.68 7.96
N GLN A 132 -1.73 -9.77 8.82
CA GLN A 132 -1.49 -9.81 10.26
C GLN A 132 -2.35 -10.82 11.03
N LEU A 133 -3.35 -11.44 10.39
CA LEU A 133 -4.26 -12.37 11.06
C LEU A 133 -3.47 -13.55 11.62
N GLY A 134 -3.42 -13.65 12.96
CA GLY A 134 -2.64 -14.66 13.67
C GLY A 134 -3.10 -16.09 13.40
N GLN A 135 -2.24 -17.06 13.77
CA GLN A 135 -2.46 -18.49 13.56
C GLN A 135 -3.80 -19.02 14.13
N SER A 136 -4.40 -18.35 15.11
CA SER A 136 -5.71 -18.72 15.66
C SER A 136 -6.91 -18.42 14.76
N ARG A 137 -6.73 -17.66 13.66
CA ARG A 137 -7.77 -17.36 12.66
C ARG A 137 -7.47 -18.00 11.30
N LEU A 138 -6.76 -19.14 11.30
CA LEU A 138 -6.37 -19.91 10.12
C LEU A 138 -7.55 -20.21 9.16
N ALA A 139 -8.78 -20.32 9.68
CA ALA A 139 -9.97 -20.58 8.85
C ALA A 139 -10.26 -19.46 7.83
N GLY A 140 -10.06 -18.18 8.21
CA GLY A 140 -10.30 -17.03 7.31
C GLY A 140 -9.21 -16.87 6.24
N LEU A 141 -7.95 -17.08 6.61
CA LEU A 141 -6.82 -17.16 5.67
C LEU A 141 -7.00 -18.35 4.71
N ARG A 142 -7.37 -19.53 5.21
CA ARG A 142 -7.67 -20.69 4.36
C ARG A 142 -8.80 -20.40 3.37
N ALA A 143 -9.89 -19.75 3.79
CA ALA A 143 -10.98 -19.38 2.88
C ALA A 143 -10.51 -18.39 1.79
N TRP A 144 -9.67 -17.41 2.14
CA TRP A 144 -9.03 -16.49 1.17
C TRP A 144 -8.15 -17.22 0.14
N PHE A 145 -7.54 -18.33 0.55
CA PHE A 145 -6.56 -19.07 -0.23
C PHE A 145 -7.06 -20.41 -0.78
N GLY A 146 -8.37 -20.56 -0.96
CA GLY A 146 -8.94 -21.79 -1.53
C GLY A 146 -8.62 -23.05 -0.70
N GLY A 147 -8.42 -22.91 0.60
CA GLY A 147 -8.16 -23.97 1.56
C GLY A 147 -6.69 -24.17 1.95
N VAL A 148 -5.75 -23.36 1.45
CA VAL A 148 -4.31 -23.62 1.60
C VAL A 148 -3.64 -22.68 2.62
N GLU A 149 -2.61 -23.19 3.32
CA GLU A 149 -1.86 -22.44 4.34
C GLU A 149 -0.74 -21.61 3.71
N PRO A 150 -0.63 -20.31 4.06
CA PRO A 150 0.36 -19.41 3.50
C PRO A 150 1.78 -19.57 4.01
N GLY A 151 2.74 -19.49 3.08
CA GLY A 151 4.16 -19.44 3.39
C GLY A 151 4.50 -18.16 4.17
N ARG A 152 5.15 -18.32 5.32
CA ARG A 152 5.42 -17.25 6.27
C ARG A 152 6.13 -16.04 5.66
N CYS A 153 7.20 -16.25 4.86
CA CYS A 153 7.97 -15.14 4.29
C CYS A 153 7.15 -14.22 3.37
N LEU A 154 6.10 -14.72 2.72
CA LEU A 154 5.23 -13.89 1.89
C LEU A 154 4.18 -13.14 2.70
N LEU A 155 3.67 -13.73 3.79
CA LEU A 155 2.85 -13.00 4.75
C LEU A 155 3.64 -11.87 5.41
N ASP A 156 4.89 -12.13 5.78
CA ASP A 156 5.80 -11.14 6.33
C ASP A 156 6.05 -9.99 5.33
N TRP A 157 6.11 -10.28 4.02
CA TRP A 157 6.16 -9.25 2.97
C TRP A 157 4.85 -8.46 2.88
N LEU A 158 3.70 -9.15 2.90
CA LEU A 158 2.38 -8.55 2.76
C LEU A 158 1.92 -7.78 3.99
N GLU A 159 2.57 -7.99 5.12
CA GLU A 159 2.27 -7.25 6.34
C GLU A 159 2.43 -5.74 6.10
N LEU A 160 1.43 -4.96 6.52
CA LEU A 160 1.48 -3.52 6.37
C LEU A 160 2.71 -2.93 7.05
N GLY A 161 3.42 -2.08 6.31
CA GLY A 161 4.67 -1.47 6.78
C GLY A 161 5.88 -2.40 6.79
N SER A 162 5.82 -3.58 6.15
CA SER A 162 7.00 -4.44 6.03
C SER A 162 8.16 -3.70 5.33
N ASP A 163 9.39 -3.98 5.75
CA ASP A 163 10.59 -3.37 5.15
C ASP A 163 10.71 -3.69 3.65
N ALA A 164 10.34 -4.90 3.25
CA ALA A 164 10.39 -5.31 1.84
C ALA A 164 9.38 -4.54 0.97
N SER A 165 8.12 -4.43 1.41
CA SER A 165 7.12 -3.62 0.69
C SER A 165 7.51 -2.14 0.66
N TYR A 166 8.07 -1.61 1.76
CA TYR A 166 8.63 -0.26 1.79
C TYR A 166 9.74 -0.08 0.76
N ARG A 167 10.71 -1.00 0.66
CA ARG A 167 11.83 -0.85 -0.30
C ARG A 167 11.32 -0.74 -1.75
N LEU A 168 10.35 -1.58 -2.11
CA LEU A 168 9.72 -1.51 -3.44
C LEU A 168 8.94 -0.20 -3.65
N ALA A 169 8.16 0.23 -2.64
CA ALA A 169 7.39 1.48 -2.71
C ALA A 169 8.30 2.72 -2.74
N HIS A 170 9.31 2.78 -1.89
CA HIS A 170 10.28 3.87 -1.81
C HIS A 170 11.10 3.98 -3.10
N GLY A 171 11.54 2.85 -3.66
CA GLY A 171 12.15 2.80 -4.99
C GLY A 171 11.24 3.41 -6.05
N TRP A 172 9.95 3.06 -6.07
CA TRP A 172 8.95 3.68 -6.95
C TRP A 172 8.78 5.20 -6.74
N ILE A 173 8.74 5.65 -5.49
CA ILE A 173 8.52 7.07 -5.14
C ILE A 173 9.72 7.94 -5.48
N THR A 174 10.94 7.44 -5.25
CA THR A 174 12.17 8.24 -5.32
C THR A 174 13.02 7.97 -6.56
N GLY A 175 12.84 6.81 -7.19
CA GLY A 175 13.62 6.38 -8.34
C GLY A 175 13.26 7.13 -9.62
N PRO A 176 14.13 7.06 -10.65
CA PRO A 176 13.90 7.67 -11.97
C PRO A 176 12.88 6.86 -12.79
N HIS A 177 11.96 6.15 -12.14
CA HIS A 177 10.94 5.32 -12.75
C HIS A 177 9.86 6.22 -13.33
N ALA A 178 10.21 6.91 -14.40
CA ALA A 178 9.33 7.90 -14.95
C ALA A 178 8.10 7.23 -15.56
N ALA A 179 6.93 7.49 -14.97
CA ALA A 179 5.69 7.47 -15.71
C ALA A 179 5.77 8.60 -16.74
N GLY A 180 6.40 8.33 -17.88
CA GLY A 180 6.68 9.38 -18.87
C GLY A 180 7.81 9.09 -19.86
N ASP A 181 8.67 8.09 -19.62
CA ASP A 181 9.82 7.80 -20.50
C ASP A 181 9.59 6.60 -21.44
N GLY A 182 8.35 6.13 -21.54
CA GLY A 182 7.96 4.97 -22.35
C GLY A 182 7.65 3.73 -21.51
N PRO A 183 7.55 2.54 -22.15
CA PRO A 183 7.17 1.31 -21.48
C PRO A 183 8.23 0.79 -20.47
N PRO A 184 7.84 -0.04 -19.48
CA PRO A 184 6.50 -0.60 -19.30
C PRO A 184 5.50 0.40 -18.69
N PHE A 185 4.33 0.51 -19.31
CA PHE A 185 3.20 1.26 -18.76
C PHE A 185 2.53 0.45 -17.66
N GLN A 186 2.46 0.98 -16.44
CA GLN A 186 1.90 0.30 -15.27
C GLN A 186 0.52 0.86 -14.93
N PHE A 187 -0.48 0.00 -14.74
CA PHE A 187 -1.87 0.38 -14.46
C PHE A 187 -2.36 -0.37 -13.23
N VAL A 188 -3.22 0.25 -12.44
CA VAL A 188 -3.88 -0.40 -11.31
C VAL A 188 -5.39 -0.29 -11.48
N LEU A 189 -6.07 -1.43 -11.49
CA LEU A 189 -7.51 -1.54 -11.45
C LEU A 189 -7.89 -2.22 -10.14
N CYS A 190 -8.67 -1.58 -9.29
CA CYS A 190 -9.05 -2.14 -7.99
C CYS A 190 -10.53 -1.90 -7.74
N GLY A 191 -11.22 -2.90 -7.20
CA GLY A 191 -12.60 -2.74 -6.77
C GLY A 191 -12.70 -1.98 -5.45
N ASP A 192 -13.90 -1.54 -5.10
CA ASP A 192 -14.20 -0.98 -3.78
C ASP A 192 -15.47 -1.56 -3.14
N ALA A 193 -15.97 -2.66 -3.73
CA ALA A 193 -17.08 -3.41 -3.17
C ALA A 193 -16.58 -4.61 -2.36
N ILE A 194 -17.43 -5.07 -1.45
CA ILE A 194 -17.12 -6.17 -0.55
C ILE A 194 -18.24 -7.21 -0.66
N ASP A 195 -17.88 -8.45 -0.98
CA ASP A 195 -18.85 -9.55 -0.97
C ASP A 195 -19.18 -9.98 0.46
N ARG A 196 -20.10 -9.26 1.10
CA ARG A 196 -20.43 -9.48 2.51
C ARG A 196 -21.03 -10.87 2.79
N ARG A 197 -21.57 -11.58 1.78
CA ARG A 197 -22.08 -12.96 1.97
C ARG A 197 -20.96 -13.96 2.27
N LEU A 198 -19.75 -13.71 1.76
CA LEU A 198 -18.58 -14.54 2.03
C LEU A 198 -17.95 -14.22 3.41
N TYR A 199 -18.20 -13.02 3.94
CA TYR A 199 -17.42 -12.43 5.03
C TYR A 199 -18.20 -12.13 6.32
N ASP A 200 -19.54 -12.10 6.29
CA ASP A 200 -20.43 -11.75 7.42
C ASP A 200 -20.31 -12.66 8.66
N HIS A 201 -19.52 -13.74 8.62
CA HIS A 201 -19.41 -14.72 9.70
C HIS A 201 -18.02 -14.92 10.30
N VAL A 202 -16.95 -14.32 9.76
CA VAL A 202 -15.57 -14.78 10.10
C VAL A 202 -14.56 -13.68 10.48
N ASN A 203 -14.66 -12.42 10.03
CA ASN A 203 -13.61 -11.45 10.36
C ASN A 203 -13.99 -9.95 10.22
N ALA A 204 -13.68 -9.13 11.23
CA ALA A 204 -13.88 -7.67 11.18
C ALA A 204 -12.98 -6.95 10.15
N TYR A 205 -11.87 -7.57 9.73
CA TYR A 205 -10.97 -7.05 8.70
C TYR A 205 -11.44 -7.36 7.27
N THR A 206 -12.41 -8.27 7.10
CA THR A 206 -13.07 -8.53 5.81
C THR A 206 -14.37 -7.74 5.80
N GLY A 207 -14.36 -6.54 5.21
CA GLY A 207 -15.45 -5.57 5.44
C GLY A 207 -15.00 -4.12 5.57
N GLU A 208 -13.69 -3.86 5.56
CA GLU A 208 -13.16 -2.51 5.71
C GLU A 208 -13.48 -1.64 4.50
N ILE A 209 -14.13 -0.50 4.74
CA ILE A 209 -14.52 0.46 3.71
C ILE A 209 -13.28 1.02 2.99
N GLY A 210 -13.41 1.33 1.69
CA GLY A 210 -12.29 1.77 0.86
C GLY A 210 -11.31 0.64 0.54
N SER A 211 -11.81 -0.59 0.48
CA SER A 211 -11.10 -1.79 0.03
C SER A 211 -11.99 -2.62 -0.88
N ASP A 212 -11.40 -3.56 -1.61
CA ASP A 212 -12.13 -4.59 -2.35
C ASP A 212 -12.50 -5.82 -1.48
N GLY A 213 -12.42 -5.67 -0.15
CA GLY A 213 -12.58 -6.72 0.85
C GLY A 213 -11.27 -7.40 1.27
N VAL A 214 -10.15 -7.19 0.56
CA VAL A 214 -8.84 -7.80 0.85
C VAL A 214 -7.72 -6.75 0.87
N VAL A 215 -7.71 -5.86 -0.13
CA VAL A 215 -6.68 -4.84 -0.32
C VAL A 215 -7.34 -3.47 -0.27
N ARG A 216 -6.83 -2.60 0.62
CA ARG A 216 -7.23 -1.18 0.68
C ARG A 216 -6.92 -0.52 -0.66
N LEU A 217 -7.79 0.35 -1.15
CA LEU A 217 -7.51 1.18 -2.33
C LEU A 217 -6.17 1.90 -2.16
N ALA A 218 -5.92 2.46 -0.96
CA ALA A 218 -4.66 3.11 -0.59
C ALA A 218 -3.43 2.21 -0.68
N ALA A 219 -3.57 0.92 -0.38
CA ALA A 219 -2.48 -0.04 -0.47
C ALA A 219 -2.29 -0.58 -1.89
N ALA A 220 -3.32 -0.56 -2.73
CA ALA A 220 -3.24 -0.97 -4.12
C ALA A 220 -2.68 0.11 -5.04
N HIS A 221 -2.96 1.37 -4.73
CA HIS A 221 -2.52 2.51 -5.52
C HIS A 221 -0.99 2.55 -5.65
N LEU A 222 -0.48 2.84 -6.85
CA LEU A 222 0.96 3.05 -7.06
C LEU A 222 1.41 4.44 -6.62
N ASP A 223 0.57 5.46 -6.80
CA ASP A 223 0.90 6.77 -6.25
C ASP A 223 1.02 6.71 -4.73
N ALA A 224 2.14 7.22 -4.26
CA ALA A 224 2.49 7.25 -2.86
C ALA A 224 3.41 8.43 -2.56
N HIS A 225 3.44 8.80 -1.29
CA HIS A 225 4.22 9.92 -0.78
C HIS A 225 5.27 9.40 0.19
N TYR A 226 6.43 10.04 0.22
CA TYR A 226 7.49 9.78 1.18
C TYR A 226 7.93 11.09 1.84
N LEU A 227 8.05 11.09 3.16
CA LEU A 227 8.60 12.18 3.94
C LEU A 227 9.64 11.65 4.92
N GLN A 228 10.69 12.44 5.14
CA GLN A 228 11.61 12.24 6.25
C GLN A 228 11.55 13.43 7.18
N LEU A 229 11.21 13.19 8.44
CA LEU A 229 11.16 14.16 9.51
C LEU A 229 12.26 13.85 10.52
N ARG A 230 13.21 14.77 10.72
CA ARG A 230 14.36 14.58 11.61
C ARG A 230 14.28 15.51 12.81
N GLN A 231 14.53 14.98 14.00
CA GLN A 231 14.77 15.77 15.19
C GLN A 231 16.17 16.38 15.11
N PRO A 232 16.33 17.71 15.19
CA PRO A 232 17.65 18.33 15.21
C PRO A 232 18.43 17.92 16.47
N PRO A 233 19.77 17.88 16.41
CA PRO A 233 20.60 17.66 17.59
C PRO A 233 20.35 18.75 18.65
N ALA A 234 20.63 18.42 19.92
CA ALA A 234 20.45 19.39 21.00
C ALA A 234 21.47 20.54 20.86
N ALA A 235 21.01 21.79 20.96
CA ALA A 235 21.90 22.95 20.91
C ALA A 235 22.71 23.15 22.21
N ASP A 236 22.22 22.66 23.36
CA ASP A 236 22.93 22.65 24.65
C ASP A 236 22.32 21.66 25.69
N ALA A 237 23.10 21.37 26.74
CA ALA A 237 22.69 20.50 27.86
C ALA A 237 21.58 21.11 28.74
N ALA A 238 21.37 22.43 28.70
CA ALA A 238 20.32 23.13 29.44
C ALA A 238 18.95 22.94 28.77
N SER A 239 18.88 22.97 27.44
CA SER A 239 17.67 22.70 26.65
C SER A 239 17.19 21.26 26.81
N ALA A 240 18.10 20.32 27.10
CA ALA A 240 17.78 18.92 27.38
C ALA A 240 16.99 18.73 28.70
N ARG A 241 16.99 19.72 29.62
CA ARG A 241 16.17 19.68 30.85
C ARG A 241 14.71 20.08 30.64
N THR A 242 14.39 20.73 29.52
CA THR A 242 13.00 21.09 29.23
C THR A 242 12.24 19.87 28.70
N GLN A 243 11.12 19.53 29.33
CA GLN A 243 10.20 18.47 28.84
C GLN A 243 9.43 18.87 27.58
N ARG A 244 9.82 19.98 26.92
CA ARG A 244 9.12 20.49 25.74
C ARG A 244 9.52 19.66 24.52
N ALA A 245 8.54 19.29 23.72
CA ALA A 245 8.77 18.59 22.46
C ALA A 245 9.60 19.46 21.51
N VAL A 246 10.62 18.86 20.90
CA VAL A 246 11.47 19.48 19.89
C VAL A 246 10.78 19.44 18.54
N ALA A 247 10.80 20.54 17.79
CA ALA A 247 10.22 20.58 16.45
C ALA A 247 10.99 19.65 15.49
N LEU A 248 10.29 18.71 14.87
CA LEU A 248 10.81 17.90 13.76
C LEU A 248 10.98 18.79 12.52
N GLN A 249 12.09 18.59 11.82
CA GLN A 249 12.42 19.28 10.58
C GLN A 249 12.24 18.34 9.39
N GLU A 250 11.51 18.78 8.37
CA GLU A 250 11.41 18.05 7.11
C GLU A 250 12.76 18.06 6.39
N GLN A 251 13.31 16.87 6.12
CA GLN A 251 14.60 16.69 5.42
C GLN A 251 14.39 16.29 3.97
N ALA A 252 13.32 15.54 3.69
CA ALA A 252 13.00 15.05 2.37
C ALA A 252 11.48 14.96 2.21
N ARG A 253 11.02 15.27 0.99
CA ARG A 253 9.64 15.07 0.55
C ARG A 253 9.66 14.65 -0.90
N HIS A 254 9.05 13.50 -1.15
CA HIS A 254 8.94 12.93 -2.48
C HIS A 254 7.51 12.47 -2.72
N ARG A 255 7.09 12.58 -3.98
CA ARG A 255 5.83 12.04 -4.47
C ARG A 255 6.16 11.22 -5.70
N SER A 256 5.63 10.00 -5.77
CA SER A 256 5.76 9.20 -6.97
C SER A 256 5.15 9.92 -8.17
N GLN A 257 5.53 9.50 -9.36
CA GLN A 257 4.88 9.98 -10.58
C GLN A 257 3.46 9.39 -10.68
N GLY A 258 2.53 10.19 -11.21
CA GLY A 258 1.12 9.81 -11.28
C GLY A 258 0.91 8.58 -12.18
N ALA A 259 0.34 7.52 -11.60
CA ALA A 259 0.01 6.28 -12.27
C ALA A 259 -1.48 6.24 -12.63
N ALA A 260 -1.80 5.53 -13.71
CA ALA A 260 -3.18 5.25 -14.09
C ALA A 260 -3.84 4.27 -13.09
N PHE A 261 -4.68 4.81 -12.21
CA PHE A 261 -5.43 4.06 -11.20
C PHE A 261 -6.94 4.21 -11.41
N ARG A 262 -7.66 3.10 -11.49
CA ARG A 262 -9.13 3.08 -11.61
C ARG A 262 -9.78 2.28 -10.48
N ILE A 263 -10.74 2.92 -9.82
CA ILE A 263 -11.71 2.25 -8.94
C ILE A 263 -12.81 1.64 -9.80
N LEU A 264 -12.95 0.32 -9.73
CA LEU A 264 -13.97 -0.42 -10.48
C LEU A 264 -15.23 -0.56 -9.61
N PRO A 265 -16.35 0.08 -9.98
CA PRO A 265 -17.55 0.07 -9.16
C PRO A 265 -18.12 -1.34 -9.04
N ARG A 266 -18.60 -1.70 -7.84
CA ARG A 266 -19.31 -2.96 -7.56
C ARG A 266 -18.48 -4.23 -7.77
N VAL A 267 -17.16 -4.09 -7.83
CA VAL A 267 -16.22 -5.18 -7.96
C VAL A 267 -15.52 -5.43 -6.62
N ALA A 268 -15.36 -6.69 -6.25
CA ALA A 268 -14.61 -7.15 -5.07
C ALA A 268 -13.33 -7.88 -5.50
N HIS A 269 -12.47 -8.23 -4.53
CA HIS A 269 -11.19 -8.90 -4.79
C HIS A 269 -11.35 -10.25 -5.52
N SER A 270 -12.37 -11.02 -5.12
CA SER A 270 -12.64 -12.39 -5.54
C SER A 270 -14.13 -12.72 -5.42
N GLY A 271 -14.53 -13.92 -5.86
CA GLY A 271 -15.91 -14.41 -5.82
C GLY A 271 -16.59 -14.43 -7.19
N SER A 272 -17.49 -15.37 -7.42
CA SER A 272 -18.16 -15.55 -8.72
C SER A 272 -19.24 -14.50 -9.01
N ALA A 273 -19.76 -13.82 -7.98
CA ALA A 273 -20.82 -12.83 -8.15
C ALA A 273 -20.29 -11.42 -8.47
N MET A 274 -19.16 -11.03 -7.86
CA MET A 274 -18.61 -9.67 -7.99
C MET A 274 -17.08 -9.61 -8.04
N GLY A 275 -16.37 -10.74 -8.07
CA GLY A 275 -14.91 -10.76 -8.07
C GLY A 275 -14.31 -10.20 -9.36
N ILE A 276 -13.26 -9.39 -9.24
CA ILE A 276 -12.62 -8.63 -10.34
C ILE A 276 -12.30 -9.45 -11.60
N MET A 277 -12.03 -10.75 -11.44
CA MET A 277 -11.88 -11.69 -12.55
C MET A 277 -13.03 -12.70 -12.63
N ALA A 278 -13.41 -13.29 -11.49
CA ALA A 278 -14.30 -14.45 -11.46
C ALA A 278 -15.78 -14.14 -11.77
N SER A 279 -16.22 -12.88 -11.67
CA SER A 279 -17.57 -12.48 -12.08
C SER A 279 -17.69 -12.11 -13.56
N VAL A 280 -16.58 -12.13 -14.31
CA VAL A 280 -16.60 -11.82 -15.75
C VAL A 280 -17.26 -12.96 -16.51
N VAL A 281 -18.31 -12.64 -17.26
CA VAL A 281 -18.98 -13.57 -18.19
C VAL A 281 -18.66 -13.13 -19.63
N PRO A 282 -18.02 -13.98 -20.46
CA PRO A 282 -17.70 -13.65 -21.85
C PRO A 282 -18.96 -13.29 -22.68
N PRO A 283 -18.87 -12.33 -23.63
CA PRO A 283 -17.67 -11.62 -24.08
C PRO A 283 -17.15 -10.55 -23.11
N GLY A 284 -17.92 -10.23 -22.06
CA GLY A 284 -17.52 -9.34 -20.97
C GLY A 284 -17.58 -7.85 -21.30
N ASP A 285 -18.25 -7.46 -22.39
CA ASP A 285 -18.27 -6.09 -22.92
C ASP A 285 -18.69 -5.03 -21.90
N ASP A 286 -19.72 -5.35 -21.10
CA ASP A 286 -20.26 -4.44 -20.10
C ASP A 286 -19.59 -4.58 -18.72
N HIS A 287 -18.63 -5.50 -18.56
CA HIS A 287 -17.97 -5.73 -17.28
C HIS A 287 -16.92 -4.64 -17.03
N PRO A 288 -16.95 -3.92 -15.89
CA PRO A 288 -16.07 -2.78 -15.63
C PRO A 288 -14.58 -3.14 -15.72
N THR A 289 -14.19 -4.34 -15.26
CA THR A 289 -12.80 -4.83 -15.41
C THR A 289 -12.38 -4.92 -16.88
N VAL A 290 -13.20 -5.50 -17.76
CA VAL A 290 -12.84 -5.71 -19.17
C VAL A 290 -12.77 -4.37 -19.89
N ALA A 291 -13.75 -3.49 -19.68
CA ALA A 291 -13.77 -2.15 -20.27
C ALA A 291 -12.53 -1.32 -19.88
N ALA A 292 -12.15 -1.33 -18.60
CA ALA A 292 -10.94 -0.63 -18.14
C ALA A 292 -9.66 -1.27 -18.69
N LEU A 293 -9.59 -2.60 -18.72
CA LEU A 293 -8.45 -3.35 -19.24
C LEU A 293 -8.20 -3.07 -20.72
N LEU A 294 -9.25 -2.99 -21.53
CA LEU A 294 -9.14 -2.63 -22.95
C LEU A 294 -8.52 -1.25 -23.14
N ARG A 295 -8.93 -0.27 -22.32
CA ARG A 295 -8.35 1.08 -22.34
C ARG A 295 -6.86 1.08 -21.96
N CYS A 296 -6.47 0.31 -20.96
CA CYS A 296 -5.06 0.16 -20.58
C CYS A 296 -4.23 -0.46 -21.72
N LEU A 297 -4.75 -1.53 -22.34
CA LEU A 297 -4.07 -2.21 -23.45
C LEU A 297 -4.04 -1.40 -24.75
N ALA A 298 -4.89 -0.38 -24.90
CA ALA A 298 -4.88 0.53 -26.03
C ALA A 298 -3.78 1.60 -25.96
N VAL A 299 -3.17 1.82 -24.79
CA VAL A 299 -2.08 2.79 -24.62
C VAL A 299 -0.86 2.36 -25.44
N ARG A 300 -0.28 3.30 -26.18
CA ARG A 300 0.92 3.08 -27.02
C ARG A 300 2.07 4.01 -26.71
N ASP A 301 1.79 5.16 -26.10
CA ASP A 301 2.76 6.19 -25.78
C ASP A 301 2.43 6.87 -24.44
N THR A 302 3.31 7.80 -24.05
CA THR A 302 3.26 8.49 -22.75
C THR A 302 2.16 9.55 -22.70
N VAL A 303 1.76 10.11 -23.85
CA VAL A 303 0.65 11.06 -23.95
C VAL A 303 -0.67 10.34 -23.69
N ALA A 304 -0.90 9.22 -24.38
CA ALA A 304 -2.07 8.36 -24.18
C ALA A 304 -2.12 7.81 -22.74
N TYR A 305 -0.98 7.47 -22.15
CA TYR A 305 -0.90 7.05 -20.75
C TYR A 305 -1.35 8.17 -19.79
N ALA A 306 -0.84 9.38 -19.97
CA ALA A 306 -1.20 10.54 -19.15
C ALA A 306 -2.67 10.96 -19.33
N GLU A 307 -3.21 10.84 -20.54
CA GLU A 307 -4.64 11.04 -20.82
C GLU A 307 -5.51 10.01 -20.11
N LEU A 308 -5.14 8.72 -20.19
CA LEU A 308 -5.86 7.67 -19.48
C LEU A 308 -5.81 7.84 -17.96
N ALA A 309 -4.65 8.22 -17.41
CA ALA A 309 -4.50 8.49 -15.98
C ALA A 309 -5.43 9.64 -15.53
N ARG A 310 -5.50 10.73 -16.29
CA ARG A 310 -6.43 11.85 -16.02
C ARG A 310 -7.90 11.42 -16.13
N ALA A 311 -8.24 10.64 -17.15
CA ALA A 311 -9.60 10.13 -17.33
C ALA A 311 -10.03 9.24 -16.16
N PHE A 312 -9.18 8.29 -15.75
CA PHE A 312 -9.45 7.45 -14.59
C PHE A 312 -9.56 8.26 -13.29
N ALA A 313 -8.71 9.28 -13.09
CA ALA A 313 -8.81 10.16 -11.93
C ALA A 313 -10.15 10.92 -11.89
N ALA A 314 -10.63 11.45 -13.03
CA ALA A 314 -11.92 12.10 -13.13
C ALA A 314 -13.08 11.14 -12.85
N GLU A 315 -13.04 9.93 -13.41
CA GLU A 315 -14.04 8.89 -13.18
C GLU A 315 -14.06 8.41 -11.70
N ASN A 316 -12.90 8.33 -11.05
CA ASN A 316 -12.81 8.02 -9.63
C ASN A 316 -13.42 9.12 -8.77
N ALA A 317 -13.18 10.39 -9.12
CA ALA A 317 -13.77 11.54 -8.42
C ALA A 317 -15.30 11.53 -8.50
N VAL A 318 -15.85 11.19 -9.68
CA VAL A 318 -17.31 11.00 -9.84
C VAL A 318 -17.79 9.83 -8.99
N HIS A 319 -17.12 8.67 -9.06
CA HIS A 319 -17.51 7.47 -8.28
C HIS A 319 -17.51 7.72 -6.77
N GLN A 320 -16.57 8.52 -6.26
CA GLN A 320 -16.48 8.90 -4.85
C GLN A 320 -17.10 10.26 -4.53
N ALA A 321 -18.00 10.77 -5.37
CA ALA A 321 -18.76 11.99 -5.06
C ALA A 321 -19.64 11.77 -3.82
N PRO A 322 -19.78 12.75 -2.90
CA PRO A 322 -20.48 12.60 -1.62
C PRO A 322 -21.86 11.91 -1.68
N GLU A 323 -22.63 12.21 -2.72
CA GLU A 323 -23.97 11.68 -2.99
C GLU A 323 -23.98 10.18 -3.37
N LEU A 324 -22.85 9.63 -3.79
CA LEU A 324 -22.70 8.20 -4.16
C LEU A 324 -22.04 7.36 -3.06
N ARG A 325 -21.64 7.97 -1.93
CA ARG A 325 -20.88 7.27 -0.87
C ARG A 325 -21.74 6.39 0.03
N LEU A 326 -23.06 6.58 0.05
CA LEU A 326 -23.92 5.82 0.94
C LEU A 326 -24.38 4.51 0.30
N GLU A 327 -23.93 3.40 0.87
CA GLU A 327 -24.47 2.08 0.60
C GLU A 327 -25.44 1.67 1.72
N ILE A 328 -26.64 1.22 1.35
CA ILE A 328 -27.64 0.72 2.29
C ILE A 328 -27.87 -0.76 2.05
N GLN A 329 -27.46 -1.59 3.00
CA GLN A 329 -27.78 -3.02 3.02
C GLN A 329 -29.11 -3.22 3.76
N ARG A 330 -30.14 -3.64 3.03
CA ARG A 330 -31.45 -3.97 3.61
C ARG A 330 -31.35 -5.26 4.42
N VAL A 331 -31.72 -5.22 5.69
CA VAL A 331 -31.69 -6.39 6.57
C VAL A 331 -33.14 -6.78 6.92
N PRO A 332 -33.58 -8.01 6.57
CA PRO A 332 -34.92 -8.45 6.97
C PRO A 332 -35.08 -8.41 8.49
N VAL A 333 -36.16 -7.79 8.96
CA VAL A 333 -36.57 -7.76 10.39
C VAL A 333 -35.64 -6.94 11.31
N LEU A 334 -34.57 -6.32 10.80
CA LEU A 334 -33.66 -5.46 11.55
C LEU A 334 -33.50 -4.09 10.88
N ARG A 335 -32.90 -3.13 11.59
CA ARG A 335 -32.52 -1.86 10.99
C ARG A 335 -31.47 -2.08 9.89
N ASP A 336 -31.66 -1.39 8.77
CA ASP A 336 -30.70 -1.41 7.66
C ASP A 336 -29.30 -1.00 8.12
N ARG A 337 -28.30 -1.61 7.48
CA ARG A 337 -26.90 -1.26 7.71
C ARG A 337 -26.47 -0.23 6.68
N GLU A 338 -25.90 0.86 7.15
CA GLU A 338 -25.40 1.98 6.34
C GLU A 338 -23.87 1.97 6.33
N PHE A 339 -23.28 2.07 5.14
CA PHE A 339 -21.84 2.12 4.94
C PHE A 339 -21.50 3.35 4.13
N ILE A 340 -20.61 4.18 4.65
CA ILE A 340 -20.19 5.44 4.01
C ILE A 340 -18.81 5.22 3.40
N HIS A 341 -18.76 5.09 2.09
CA HIS A 341 -17.56 4.89 1.28
C HIS A 341 -16.78 6.18 1.05
N ASP A 342 -16.40 6.83 2.15
CA ASP A 342 -15.46 7.95 2.10
C ASP A 342 -14.09 7.50 1.54
N PRO A 343 -13.37 8.35 0.79
CA PRO A 343 -11.99 8.09 0.47
C PRO A 343 -11.14 8.07 1.74
N HIS A 344 -10.18 7.14 1.79
CA HIS A 344 -9.27 6.95 2.92
C HIS A 344 -7.81 7.10 2.47
N SER A 345 -6.93 7.48 3.37
CA SER A 345 -5.47 7.47 3.17
C SER A 345 -4.84 6.43 4.09
N MET A 346 -3.77 5.80 3.64
CA MET A 346 -2.93 4.95 4.49
C MET A 346 -1.67 5.71 4.87
N LEU A 347 -1.37 5.80 6.16
CA LEU A 347 -0.19 6.46 6.69
C LEU A 347 0.69 5.43 7.41
N VAL A 348 1.89 5.20 6.91
CA VAL A 348 2.88 4.33 7.54
C VAL A 348 3.96 5.20 8.19
N LEU A 349 4.09 5.11 9.51
CA LEU A 349 5.14 5.78 10.27
C LEU A 349 6.21 4.75 10.64
N ARG A 350 7.47 5.09 10.40
CA ARG A 350 8.63 4.27 10.76
C ARG A 350 9.59 5.10 11.59
N LEU A 351 9.98 4.58 12.76
CA LEU A 351 10.75 5.34 13.73
C LEU A 351 12.17 4.78 13.83
N PHE A 352 13.14 5.67 13.63
CA PHE A 352 14.56 5.35 13.70
C PHE A 352 15.28 6.38 14.56
N ASP A 353 16.44 6.01 15.06
CA ASP A 353 17.39 6.98 15.58
C ASP A 353 18.33 7.47 14.46
N ASP A 354 19.11 8.48 14.75
CA ASP A 354 20.08 9.08 13.84
C ASP A 354 21.27 8.16 13.49
N THR A 355 21.39 7.01 14.15
CA THR A 355 22.31 5.91 13.77
C THR A 355 21.68 4.88 12.84
N GLY A 356 20.38 4.99 12.57
CA GLY A 356 19.61 4.09 11.72
C GLY A 356 18.99 2.91 12.45
N LEU A 357 19.06 2.85 13.79
CA LEU A 357 18.46 1.77 14.57
C LEU A 357 16.95 2.03 14.80
N PRO A 358 16.11 1.00 14.79
CA PRO A 358 14.70 1.09 15.18
C PRO A 358 14.50 1.69 16.57
N VAL A 359 13.46 2.52 16.72
CA VAL A 359 13.03 3.05 18.03
C VAL A 359 11.70 2.42 18.43
N GLU A 360 11.71 1.60 19.49
CA GLU A 360 10.56 0.77 19.88
C GLU A 360 9.78 1.33 21.08
N ASP A 361 10.43 2.12 21.95
CA ASP A 361 9.85 2.62 23.21
C ASP A 361 9.33 4.06 23.09
N VAL A 362 8.46 4.32 22.11
CA VAL A 362 7.90 5.65 21.84
C VAL A 362 6.40 5.56 21.55
N ASP A 363 5.65 6.51 22.10
CA ASP A 363 4.26 6.76 21.70
C ASP A 363 4.24 7.76 20.55
N VAL A 364 3.50 7.44 19.49
CA VAL A 364 3.23 8.37 18.39
C VAL A 364 1.76 8.72 18.38
N LEU A 365 1.48 10.01 18.51
CA LEU A 365 0.14 10.56 18.56
C LEU A 365 -0.10 11.45 17.33
N LEU A 366 -1.24 11.26 16.68
CA LEU A 366 -1.77 12.22 15.72
C LEU A 366 -2.38 13.39 16.50
N THR A 367 -2.30 14.61 15.97
CA THR A 367 -2.88 15.81 16.59
C THR A 367 -3.69 16.60 15.56
N GLY A 368 -4.80 17.21 15.98
CA GLY A 368 -5.51 18.25 15.22
C GLY A 368 -5.46 19.58 15.96
N ALA A 369 -5.19 20.68 15.27
CA ALA A 369 -5.02 22.01 15.88
C ALA A 369 -4.09 21.97 17.13
N GLY A 370 -3.00 21.20 17.03
CA GLY A 370 -1.98 21.03 18.08
C GLY A 370 -2.34 20.11 19.25
N SER A 371 -3.49 19.42 19.25
CA SER A 371 -3.88 18.50 20.33
C SER A 371 -4.39 17.15 19.82
N PRO A 372 -4.06 16.03 20.47
CA PRO A 372 -4.65 14.72 20.14
C PRO A 372 -6.17 14.66 20.40
N ASP A 373 -6.69 15.49 21.30
CA ASP A 373 -8.11 15.51 21.67
C ASP A 373 -9.00 16.29 20.69
N ARG A 374 -8.38 16.88 19.66
CA ARG A 374 -9.05 17.74 18.68
C ARG A 374 -9.16 17.12 17.29
N LEU A 375 -8.91 15.81 17.16
CA LEU A 375 -9.13 15.09 15.91
C LEU A 375 -10.63 14.92 15.65
N PRO A 376 -11.10 15.02 14.39
CA PRO A 376 -12.51 14.87 14.07
C PRO A 376 -12.99 13.44 14.33
N ARG A 377 -14.23 13.26 14.81
CA ARG A 377 -14.78 11.92 15.08
C ARG A 377 -14.79 11.07 13.80
N GLY A 378 -14.34 9.82 13.89
CA GLY A 378 -14.32 8.89 12.76
C GLY A 378 -13.15 9.09 11.79
N PHE A 379 -12.15 9.91 12.15
CA PHE A 379 -10.96 10.12 11.32
C PHE A 379 -10.06 8.90 11.20
N MET A 380 -10.05 8.01 12.19
CA MET A 380 -9.22 6.80 12.22
C MET A 380 -10.13 5.58 12.13
N THR A 381 -9.99 4.86 11.02
CA THR A 381 -10.75 3.65 10.73
C THR A 381 -10.03 2.43 11.29
N ASP A 382 -8.71 2.39 11.18
CA ASP A 382 -7.88 1.29 11.67
C ASP A 382 -6.45 1.75 12.06
N ARG A 383 -5.80 0.97 12.91
CA ARG A 383 -4.40 1.13 13.32
C ARG A 383 -3.74 -0.23 13.54
N GLN A 384 -2.67 -0.51 12.80
CA GLN A 384 -1.92 -1.77 12.85
C GLN A 384 -0.44 -1.51 13.13
N GLY A 385 0.12 -2.15 14.15
CA GLY A 385 1.57 -2.19 14.36
C GLY A 385 2.16 -3.37 13.61
N ASN A 386 3.34 -3.22 13.00
CA ASN A 386 4.01 -4.34 12.34
C ASN A 386 4.59 -5.30 13.39
N ARG A 387 4.39 -6.61 13.20
CA ARG A 387 4.76 -7.68 14.13
C ARG A 387 6.26 -7.96 14.14
N LEU A 388 6.93 -7.75 13.02
CA LEU A 388 8.37 -7.99 12.87
C LEU A 388 9.20 -6.71 13.06
N ALA A 389 8.57 -5.55 12.90
CA ALA A 389 9.19 -4.23 13.05
C ALA A 389 8.35 -3.36 14.01
N PRO A 390 8.53 -3.50 15.34
CA PRO A 390 7.71 -2.80 16.33
C PRO A 390 7.84 -1.26 16.30
N ASN A 391 8.87 -0.75 15.61
CA ASN A 391 9.05 0.67 15.31
C ASN A 391 8.19 1.17 14.13
N VAL A 392 7.35 0.32 13.54
CA VAL A 392 6.50 0.64 12.40
C VAL A 392 5.02 0.53 12.77
N VAL A 393 4.26 1.58 12.48
CA VAL A 393 2.81 1.63 12.67
C VAL A 393 2.12 2.18 11.42
N THR A 394 1.06 1.50 11.01
CA THR A 394 0.20 1.88 9.91
C THR A 394 -1.14 2.37 10.44
N PHE A 395 -1.54 3.56 10.02
CA PHE A 395 -2.87 4.13 10.27
C PHE A 395 -3.68 4.12 8.98
N TYR A 396 -4.95 3.78 9.10
CA TYR A 396 -5.92 3.95 8.03
C TYR A 396 -6.89 5.06 8.40
N LEU A 397 -6.81 6.15 7.64
CA LEU A 397 -7.39 7.43 8.00
C LEU A 397 -8.50 7.79 7.01
N ASN A 398 -9.67 8.19 7.51
CA ASN A 398 -10.73 8.73 6.67
C ASN A 398 -10.31 10.12 6.16
N HIS A 399 -9.85 10.18 4.92
CA HIS A 399 -9.29 11.38 4.29
C HIS A 399 -10.36 12.45 4.13
N ALA A 400 -11.59 12.08 3.77
CA ALA A 400 -12.69 13.03 3.65
C ALA A 400 -13.01 13.71 4.98
N VAL A 401 -13.04 12.96 6.08
CA VAL A 401 -13.28 13.52 7.43
C VAL A 401 -12.15 14.46 7.85
N LEU A 402 -10.89 14.11 7.56
CA LEU A 402 -9.75 14.98 7.84
C LEU A 402 -9.78 16.28 7.01
N GLY A 403 -10.16 16.19 5.74
CA GLY A 403 -10.32 17.35 4.86
C GLY A 403 -11.52 18.24 5.17
N GLY A 404 -12.44 17.77 6.01
CA GLY A 404 -13.76 18.37 6.19
C GLY A 404 -14.74 17.84 5.16
N ALA A 405 -15.70 17.04 5.61
CA ALA A 405 -16.62 16.33 4.72
C ALA A 405 -18.00 17.01 4.69
N PRO A 406 -18.64 17.13 3.52
CA PRO A 406 -20.04 17.53 3.43
C PRO A 406 -20.96 16.49 4.08
N PRO A 407 -22.22 16.84 4.38
CA PRO A 407 -23.19 15.87 4.89
C PRO A 407 -23.45 14.78 3.84
N VAL A 408 -23.73 13.56 4.31
CA VAL A 408 -24.09 12.43 3.46
C VAL A 408 -25.61 12.21 3.59
N PRO A 409 -26.39 12.51 2.54
CA PRO A 409 -27.84 12.35 2.58
C PRO A 409 -28.24 10.88 2.39
N ARG A 410 -29.37 10.51 2.98
CA ARG A 410 -30.14 9.31 2.65
C ARG A 410 -31.07 9.60 1.47
N PRO A 411 -31.58 8.55 0.78
CA PRO A 411 -32.57 8.74 -0.28
C PRO A 411 -33.86 9.45 0.16
N ASP A 412 -34.21 9.40 1.44
CA ASP A 412 -35.38 10.09 2.02
C ASP A 412 -35.11 11.56 2.41
N GLY A 413 -33.90 12.07 2.15
CA GLY A 413 -33.48 13.42 2.49
C GLY A 413 -32.97 13.61 3.93
N SER A 414 -33.08 12.59 4.80
CA SER A 414 -32.44 12.63 6.12
C SER A 414 -30.92 12.43 6.02
N LEU A 415 -30.14 12.70 7.08
CA LEU A 415 -28.67 12.59 7.03
C LEU A 415 -28.15 11.27 7.58
N ALA A 416 -27.43 10.51 6.76
CA ALA A 416 -26.63 9.36 7.20
C ALA A 416 -25.45 9.81 8.07
N ARG A 417 -24.85 10.94 7.69
CA ARG A 417 -23.81 11.62 8.48
C ARG A 417 -23.92 13.13 8.29
N ALA A 418 -23.83 13.89 9.38
CA ALA A 418 -23.73 15.34 9.33
C ALA A 418 -22.38 15.80 8.73
N ALA A 419 -22.28 17.07 8.34
CA ALA A 419 -21.01 17.64 7.90
C ALA A 419 -19.93 17.49 8.98
N ALA A 420 -18.71 17.14 8.57
CA ALA A 420 -17.55 17.07 9.44
C ALA A 420 -16.65 18.29 9.20
N ALA A 421 -16.29 19.01 10.26
CA ALA A 421 -15.34 20.11 10.16
C ALA A 421 -13.90 19.61 10.26
N ALA A 422 -13.04 20.10 9.37
CA ALA A 422 -11.60 19.89 9.47
C ALA A 422 -11.04 20.53 10.74
N ARG A 423 -9.95 19.95 11.27
CA ARG A 423 -9.28 20.38 12.51
C ARG A 423 -7.78 20.61 12.28
N ARG A 424 -7.49 21.30 11.17
CA ARG A 424 -6.13 21.63 10.74
C ARG A 424 -5.45 22.63 11.70
N PRO A 425 -4.11 22.68 11.76
CA PRO A 425 -3.19 21.75 11.11
C PRO A 425 -3.20 20.38 11.80
N TYR A 426 -3.03 19.32 11.01
CA TYR A 426 -2.79 17.99 11.54
C TYR A 426 -1.29 17.77 11.75
N GLY A 427 -0.92 17.09 12.84
CA GLY A 427 0.48 16.95 13.23
C GLY A 427 0.79 15.63 13.89
N LEU A 428 2.07 15.45 14.22
CA LEU A 428 2.60 14.30 14.94
C LEU A 428 3.22 14.76 16.26
N LEU A 429 3.03 13.97 17.31
CA LEU A 429 3.68 14.12 18.60
C LEU A 429 4.28 12.77 19.01
N VAL A 430 5.60 12.72 19.12
CA VAL A 430 6.38 11.56 19.53
C VAL A 430 6.82 11.74 20.97
N ARG A 431 6.48 10.76 21.82
CA ARG A 431 6.75 10.77 23.26
C ARG A 431 7.49 9.49 23.67
N PRO A 432 8.79 9.59 23.99
CA PRO A 432 9.55 8.47 24.54
C PRO A 432 8.97 7.96 25.86
N ARG A 433 8.90 6.63 26.03
CA ARG A 433 8.39 5.97 27.22
C ARG A 433 9.50 5.88 28.30
N ALA A 434 9.33 6.69 29.35
CA ALA A 434 10.16 6.79 30.56
C ALA A 434 11.60 7.36 30.39
N GLY A 435 12.00 8.22 31.34
CA GLY A 435 13.34 8.80 31.45
C GLY A 435 14.26 8.04 32.43
N GLY A 436 15.51 8.48 32.56
CA GLY A 436 16.49 7.87 33.49
C GLY A 436 17.28 6.71 32.88
N ARG A 437 17.34 6.64 31.55
CA ARG A 437 18.08 5.61 30.81
C ARG A 437 19.48 6.12 30.44
N PHE A 438 20.39 5.19 30.20
CA PHE A 438 21.73 5.48 29.69
C PHE A 438 21.74 5.90 28.22
N VAL A 439 20.68 5.56 27.50
CA VAL A 439 20.37 6.03 26.15
C VAL A 439 18.90 6.43 26.16
N GLU A 440 18.61 7.62 25.66
CA GLU A 440 17.24 8.14 25.60
C GLU A 440 16.99 8.94 24.33
N TYR A 441 15.71 9.23 24.10
CA TYR A 441 15.23 10.11 23.05
C TYR A 441 14.49 11.27 23.69
N ARG A 442 14.43 12.40 22.99
CA ARG A 442 13.64 13.57 23.42
C ARG A 442 12.28 13.54 22.77
N ALA A 443 11.26 14.03 23.47
CA ALA A 443 9.96 14.25 22.87
C ALA A 443 10.10 15.15 21.63
N ALA A 444 9.35 14.84 20.58
CA ALA A 444 9.39 15.56 19.32
C ALA A 444 7.98 15.83 18.80
N SER A 445 7.77 16.94 18.10
CA SER A 445 6.49 17.22 17.46
C SER A 445 6.70 17.89 16.11
N THR A 446 5.75 17.77 15.20
CA THR A 446 5.75 18.58 13.98
C THR A 446 5.64 20.07 14.33
N ALA A 447 6.22 20.94 13.50
CA ALA A 447 6.09 22.38 13.66
C ALA A 447 4.63 22.84 13.45
N ALA A 448 4.26 24.01 13.96
CA ALA A 448 2.91 24.55 13.79
C ALA A 448 2.55 24.88 12.33
N SER A 449 3.56 25.12 11.48
CA SER A 449 3.41 25.33 10.04
C SER A 449 3.29 24.03 9.24
N PHE A 450 3.58 22.87 9.85
CA PHE A 450 3.44 21.58 9.21
C PHE A 450 2.00 21.12 9.31
N ASP A 451 1.45 20.67 8.18
CA ASP A 451 0.18 19.97 8.16
C ASP A 451 0.32 18.62 7.49
N LEU A 452 0.06 17.56 8.26
CA LEU A 452 0.08 16.20 7.79
C LEU A 452 -0.89 15.98 6.62
N LEU A 453 -2.03 16.69 6.59
CA LEU A 453 -2.99 16.52 5.51
C LEU A 453 -2.42 16.94 4.14
N ASP A 454 -1.48 17.89 4.09
CA ASP A 454 -0.81 18.28 2.84
C ASP A 454 0.13 17.20 2.31
N ALA A 455 0.48 16.22 3.15
CA ALA A 455 1.24 15.04 2.77
C ALA A 455 0.36 13.83 2.43
N LEU A 456 -0.93 13.83 2.81
CA LEU A 456 -1.86 12.73 2.56
C LEU A 456 -2.65 12.97 1.27
N ALA A 457 -2.88 11.91 0.50
CA ALA A 457 -3.77 11.93 -0.65
C ALA A 457 -4.86 10.85 -0.52
N PRO A 458 -6.08 11.10 -1.06
CA PRO A 458 -7.16 10.13 -1.00
C PRO A 458 -6.77 8.86 -1.78
N ASN A 459 -7.04 7.71 -1.19
CA ASN A 459 -6.72 6.37 -1.71
C ASN A 459 -5.24 6.18 -2.04
N GLN A 460 -4.32 6.83 -1.31
CA GLN A 460 -2.88 6.68 -1.49
C GLN A 460 -2.19 6.34 -0.16
N THR A 461 -1.00 5.76 -0.27
CA THR A 461 -0.13 5.49 0.89
C THR A 461 0.87 6.62 1.07
N THR A 462 1.07 7.06 2.31
CA THR A 462 2.11 8.00 2.72
C THR A 462 3.05 7.32 3.70
N TRP A 463 4.33 7.30 3.38
CA TRP A 463 5.40 6.78 4.25
C TRP A 463 6.11 7.95 4.92
N ILE A 464 6.24 7.92 6.24
CA ILE A 464 6.99 8.92 6.99
C ILE A 464 8.04 8.24 7.85
N ASP A 465 9.30 8.56 7.58
CA ASP A 465 10.40 8.21 8.46
C ASP A 465 10.59 9.33 9.48
N ILE A 466 10.49 8.97 10.76
CA ILE A 466 10.77 9.87 11.87
C ILE A 466 12.13 9.47 12.45
N VAL A 467 13.11 10.36 12.30
CA VAL A 467 14.47 10.15 12.79
C VAL A 467 14.67 10.96 14.07
N LEU A 468 14.79 10.29 15.20
CA LEU A 468 15.03 10.90 16.51
C LEU A 468 16.53 11.03 16.78
N HIS A 469 16.92 12.08 17.50
CA HIS A 469 18.31 12.24 17.94
C HIS A 469 18.58 11.31 19.12
N ARG A 470 19.57 10.43 18.98
CA ARG A 470 19.97 9.51 20.05
C ARG A 470 20.81 10.25 21.08
N VAL A 471 20.30 10.36 22.31
CA VAL A 471 21.05 10.98 23.41
C VAL A 471 21.72 9.89 24.24
N VAL A 472 23.05 9.82 24.18
CA VAL A 472 23.85 8.91 25.01
C VAL A 472 24.25 9.62 26.30
N ARG A 473 24.29 8.92 27.44
CA ARG A 473 24.69 9.50 28.72
C ARG A 473 26.11 9.08 29.11
N ARG A 474 26.88 9.98 29.75
CA ARG A 474 28.26 9.73 30.21
C ARG A 474 28.41 8.47 31.05
N GLY A 475 27.37 8.05 31.75
CA GLY A 475 27.37 6.87 32.61
C GLY A 475 27.48 5.55 31.86
N VAL A 476 27.30 5.52 30.52
CA VAL A 476 27.47 4.31 29.71
C VAL A 476 28.89 3.75 29.85
N PHE A 477 29.90 4.63 29.93
CA PHE A 477 31.30 4.24 30.15
C PHE A 477 31.98 5.17 31.14
N ARG A 478 32.66 4.59 32.14
CA ARG A 478 33.50 5.34 33.09
C ARG A 478 34.84 4.64 33.27
N LEU A 479 35.90 5.42 33.33
CA LEU A 479 37.23 4.92 33.69
C LEU A 479 37.37 4.85 35.21
N ALA A 480 37.95 3.76 35.70
CA ALA A 480 38.43 3.64 37.07
C ALA A 480 39.96 3.62 37.08
N ARG A 481 40.59 4.28 38.06
CA ARG A 481 42.05 4.24 38.21
C ARG A 481 42.48 2.92 38.84
N PRO A 482 43.63 2.34 38.43
CA PRO A 482 44.23 1.23 39.16
C PRO A 482 44.43 1.57 40.64
N GLY A 483 44.06 0.66 41.55
CA GLY A 483 44.15 0.85 43.00
C GLY A 483 42.92 1.50 43.66
N ALA A 484 41.87 1.86 42.90
CA ALA A 484 40.60 2.26 43.48
C ALA A 484 39.93 1.10 44.23
N ALA A 485 39.23 1.40 45.33
CA ALA A 485 38.47 0.40 46.07
C ALA A 485 37.42 -0.26 45.16
N PRO A 486 37.22 -1.59 45.23
CA PRO A 486 36.14 -2.25 44.50
C PRO A 486 34.78 -1.59 44.82
N ALA A 487 34.04 -1.23 43.78
CA ALA A 487 32.73 -0.59 43.90
C ALA A 487 31.67 -1.34 43.10
N ASP A 488 30.42 -1.32 43.58
CA ASP A 488 29.28 -1.90 42.89
C ASP A 488 28.73 -0.91 41.85
N PHE A 489 28.67 -1.34 40.59
CA PHE A 489 28.22 -0.51 39.48
C PHE A 489 26.79 -0.82 39.01
N ARG A 490 26.04 -1.68 39.71
CA ARG A 490 24.68 -2.09 39.29
C ARG A 490 23.64 -0.96 39.32
N ARG A 491 23.90 0.15 40.02
CA ARG A 491 22.94 1.27 40.23
C ARG A 491 23.54 2.64 39.93
N VAL A 492 24.45 2.73 38.98
CA VAL A 492 25.09 4.00 38.61
C VAL A 492 24.08 4.91 37.92
N ALA A 493 24.07 6.20 38.30
CA ALA A 493 23.26 7.19 37.63
C ALA A 493 23.74 7.44 36.18
N PRO A 494 22.83 7.63 35.20
CA PRO A 494 23.20 7.84 33.79
C PRO A 494 24.16 9.02 33.55
N GLY A 495 24.10 10.08 34.37
CA GLY A 495 24.94 11.26 34.19
C GLY A 495 24.48 12.16 33.04
N GLU A 496 25.34 13.11 32.64
CA GLU A 496 25.02 14.11 31.62
C GLU A 496 24.96 13.51 30.21
N ALA A 497 24.23 14.18 29.30
CA ALA A 497 24.24 13.84 27.88
C ALA A 497 25.64 14.05 27.28
N ILE A 498 26.00 13.18 26.35
CA ILE A 498 27.10 13.34 25.42
C ILE A 498 26.51 13.32 24.01
N ASP A 499 26.85 14.34 23.24
CA ASP A 499 26.61 14.37 21.79
C ASP A 499 27.83 13.78 21.06
#